data_AF-A0A9R1B8B4-F1
#
_entry.id   AF-A0A9R1B8B4-F1
#
_cell.length_a   1.000
_cell.length_b   1.000
_cell.length_c   1.000
_cell.angle_alpha   90.00
_cell.angle_beta   90.00
_cell.angle_gamma   90.00
#
_symmetry.space_group_name_H-M   'P 1'
#
loop_
_entity.id
_entity.type
_entity.pdbx_description
1 polymer ?
#
loop_
_entity_poly.entity_id
_entity_poly.type
_entity_poly.pdbx_seq_one_letter_code
_entity_poly.pdbx_strand_id
1 'polypeptide(L)'
;MWRLKVGEGGGPWLRSTNGFLGRAVWEFDAGAGTPEERAEVERMRQGFTDGRFRRRESADLLMRLQYSKENKHQGRDRRLPPMEKLEEKDEVTEDIVLVSLRRALDQFSSLQSDDGCWPGDFSGIMFIMPGLIFALYVTRSLNTVVTAEHRREICRYIYNHQNEDGGWGTLILGSSSMFGTCSNYITLRLLGEKLDGNTALAKGRGWISSHGGATLVPQWGKIWLSILGCMTGPGTTQSSPNYGSRRSFSRFIQGNSGACVVWSTCLWLISTGGNSLGPLRLQSWR
;
A
#
# COMPACT_ATOMS: atom_id res chain seq x y z
N MET A 1 -16.30 -8.34 -5.20
CA MET A 1 -15.67 -7.16 -5.83
C MET A 1 -15.33 -6.15 -4.75
N TRP A 2 -14.25 -5.39 -4.92
CA TRP A 2 -13.91 -4.28 -4.01
C TRP A 2 -14.78 -3.06 -4.33
N ARG A 3 -15.39 -2.45 -3.32
CA ARG A 3 -16.18 -1.23 -3.41
C ARG A 3 -15.51 -0.12 -2.60
N LEU A 4 -15.45 1.07 -3.18
CA LEU A 4 -14.97 2.25 -2.47
C LEU A 4 -16.13 2.84 -1.66
N LYS A 5 -15.89 3.08 -0.38
CA LYS A 5 -16.79 3.82 0.50
C LYS A 5 -16.15 5.13 0.90
N VAL A 6 -16.92 6.21 0.81
CA VAL A 6 -16.46 7.56 1.11
C VAL A 6 -17.38 8.21 2.13
N GLY A 7 -16.83 8.95 3.09
CA GLY A 7 -17.61 9.63 4.13
C GLY A 7 -18.22 8.70 5.18
N GLU A 8 -18.05 7.38 5.05
CA GLU A 8 -18.57 6.38 6.00
C GLU A 8 -17.57 6.05 7.11
N GLY A 9 -18.09 5.80 8.31
CA GLY A 9 -17.31 5.37 9.46
C GLY A 9 -18.16 5.15 10.70
N GLY A 10 -17.55 4.62 11.74
CA GLY A 10 -18.20 4.37 13.02
C GLY A 10 -17.57 3.21 13.78
N GLY A 11 -17.75 3.21 15.09
CA GLY A 11 -17.26 2.15 15.98
C GLY A 11 -16.54 2.71 17.22
N PRO A 12 -16.31 1.86 18.23
CA PRO A 12 -15.72 2.30 19.51
C PRO A 12 -14.33 2.91 19.36
N TRP A 13 -13.59 2.49 18.33
CA TRP A 13 -12.19 2.87 18.06
C TRP A 13 -12.02 3.81 16.85
N LEU A 14 -13.11 4.17 16.17
CA LEU A 14 -13.08 5.02 14.98
C LEU A 14 -13.90 6.29 15.27
N ARG A 15 -13.21 7.40 15.55
CA ARG A 15 -13.81 8.71 15.86
C ARG A 15 -13.36 9.75 14.85
N SER A 16 -14.21 10.72 14.58
CA SER A 16 -13.91 11.85 13.70
C SER A 16 -14.47 13.15 14.28
N THR A 17 -13.78 14.27 14.05
CA THR A 17 -14.22 15.62 14.37
C THR A 17 -15.06 16.26 13.26
N ASN A 18 -15.06 15.68 12.06
CA ASN A 18 -15.76 16.19 10.87
C ASN A 18 -16.79 15.18 10.32
N GLY A 19 -17.25 14.23 11.13
CA GLY A 19 -18.25 13.25 10.69
C GLY A 19 -17.75 12.30 9.58
N PHE A 20 -16.44 12.04 9.52
CA PHE A 20 -15.76 11.18 8.54
C PHE A 20 -15.70 11.72 7.10
N LEU A 21 -16.04 13.00 6.87
CA LEU A 21 -15.88 13.64 5.56
C LEU A 21 -14.43 13.49 5.05
N GLY A 22 -14.27 13.05 3.81
CA GLY A 22 -13.01 12.78 3.14
C GLY A 22 -12.39 11.40 3.42
N ARG A 23 -13.00 10.59 4.31
CA ARG A 23 -12.51 9.23 4.59
C ARG A 23 -12.87 8.31 3.44
N ALA A 24 -11.87 7.69 2.82
CA ALA A 24 -12.04 6.72 1.74
C ALA A 24 -11.51 5.33 2.16
N VAL A 25 -12.34 4.29 2.05
CA VAL A 25 -11.96 2.90 2.38
C VAL A 25 -12.52 1.91 1.37
N TRP A 26 -11.69 0.94 1.00
CA TRP A 26 -12.09 -0.18 0.17
C TRP A 26 -12.62 -1.33 1.02
N GLU A 27 -13.83 -1.80 0.71
CA GLU A 27 -14.44 -2.98 1.32
C GLU A 27 -14.69 -4.05 0.27
N PHE A 28 -14.43 -5.31 0.62
CA PHE A 28 -14.73 -6.42 -0.27
C PHE A 28 -16.14 -6.95 -0.03
N ASP A 29 -16.94 -6.99 -1.08
CA ASP A 29 -18.25 -7.61 -1.10
C ASP A 29 -18.29 -8.73 -2.14
N ALA A 30 -18.46 -9.98 -1.71
CA ALA A 30 -18.50 -11.14 -2.61
C ALA A 30 -19.69 -11.11 -3.59
N GLY A 31 -20.83 -10.53 -3.18
CA GLY A 31 -22.04 -10.41 -3.98
C GLY A 31 -22.02 -9.21 -4.94
N ALA A 32 -21.15 -8.22 -4.71
CA ALA A 32 -21.11 -7.02 -5.53
C ALA A 32 -20.68 -7.27 -6.99
N GLY A 33 -21.35 -6.53 -7.87
CA GLY A 33 -21.08 -6.38 -9.30
C GLY A 33 -21.68 -7.48 -10.19
N THR A 34 -22.00 -7.13 -11.43
CA THR A 34 -22.43 -8.11 -12.44
C THR A 34 -21.26 -8.99 -12.91
N PRO A 35 -21.50 -10.15 -13.54
CA PRO A 35 -20.44 -10.96 -14.14
C PRO A 35 -19.53 -10.17 -15.10
N GLU A 36 -20.12 -9.29 -15.91
CA GLU A 36 -19.41 -8.45 -16.88
C GLU A 36 -18.50 -7.44 -16.18
N GLU A 37 -18.96 -6.86 -15.08
CA GLU A 37 -18.18 -5.93 -14.27
C GLU A 37 -17.01 -6.62 -13.60
N ARG A 38 -17.24 -7.80 -13.02
CA ARG A 38 -16.16 -8.60 -12.42
C ARG A 38 -15.13 -9.01 -13.47
N ALA A 39 -15.57 -9.34 -14.68
CA ALA A 39 -14.67 -9.62 -15.80
C ALA A 39 -13.87 -8.37 -16.23
N GLU A 40 -14.48 -7.19 -16.24
CA GLU A 40 -13.77 -5.94 -16.52
C GLU A 40 -12.71 -5.62 -15.47
N VAL A 41 -13.02 -5.81 -14.18
CA VAL A 41 -12.03 -5.65 -13.10
C VAL A 41 -10.86 -6.60 -13.27
N GLU A 42 -11.11 -7.85 -13.67
CA GLU A 42 -10.04 -8.81 -13.91
C GLU A 42 -9.21 -8.45 -15.14
N ARG A 43 -9.84 -7.95 -16.21
CA ARG A 43 -9.11 -7.39 -17.36
C ARG A 43 -8.19 -6.23 -16.95
N MET A 44 -8.68 -5.31 -16.11
CA MET A 44 -7.87 -4.19 -15.60
C MET A 44 -6.67 -4.68 -14.77
N ARG A 45 -6.87 -5.70 -13.92
CA ARG A 45 -5.79 -6.31 -13.13
C ARG A 45 -4.73 -6.94 -14.03
N GLN A 46 -5.16 -7.76 -14.99
CA GLN A 46 -4.25 -8.40 -15.93
C GLN A 46 -3.48 -7.36 -16.75
N GLY A 47 -4.16 -6.34 -17.26
CA GLY A 47 -3.54 -5.25 -17.99
C GLY A 47 -2.48 -4.50 -17.17
N PHE A 48 -2.72 -4.29 -15.87
CA PHE A 48 -1.71 -3.71 -14.98
C PHE A 48 -0.51 -4.65 -14.81
N THR A 49 -0.73 -5.95 -14.60
CA THR A 49 0.34 -6.95 -14.47
C THR A 49 1.17 -7.05 -15.76
N ASP A 50 0.54 -7.05 -16.93
CA ASP A 50 1.23 -7.09 -18.24
C ASP A 50 2.00 -5.79 -18.53
N GLY A 51 1.48 -4.67 -18.03
CA GLY A 51 2.06 -3.33 -18.18
C GLY A 51 3.05 -2.94 -17.08
N ARG A 52 3.25 -3.77 -16.05
CA ARG A 52 3.88 -3.38 -14.78
C ARG A 52 5.29 -2.81 -14.87
N PHE A 53 6.03 -3.09 -15.95
CA PHE A 53 7.35 -2.52 -16.17
C PHE A 53 7.35 -1.22 -16.96
N ARG A 54 6.28 -0.95 -17.72
CA ARG A 54 6.10 0.25 -18.54
C ARG A 54 5.39 1.37 -17.78
N ARG A 55 4.38 1.00 -16.99
CA ARG A 55 3.62 1.92 -16.13
C ARG A 55 3.45 1.26 -14.78
N ARG A 56 4.05 1.85 -13.76
CA ARG A 56 4.09 1.30 -12.40
C ARG A 56 3.04 1.95 -11.50
N GLU A 57 2.61 3.14 -11.84
CA GLU A 57 1.62 3.91 -11.11
C GLU A 57 0.21 3.39 -11.39
N SER A 58 -0.63 3.35 -10.34
CA SER A 58 -2.07 3.16 -10.50
C SER A 58 -2.66 4.25 -11.37
N ALA A 59 -3.66 3.89 -12.17
CA ALA A 59 -4.51 4.83 -12.90
C ALA A 59 -5.90 4.97 -12.26
N ASP A 60 -6.10 4.43 -11.06
CA ASP A 60 -7.37 4.42 -10.33
C ASP A 60 -8.54 3.84 -11.13
N LEU A 61 -8.27 2.87 -12.02
CA LEU A 61 -9.27 2.36 -12.96
C LEU A 61 -10.50 1.77 -12.27
N LEU A 62 -10.32 1.06 -11.16
CA LEU A 62 -11.43 0.49 -10.40
C LEU A 62 -12.29 1.58 -9.74
N MET A 63 -11.67 2.62 -9.18
CA MET A 63 -12.39 3.77 -8.62
C MET A 63 -13.17 4.50 -9.71
N ARG A 64 -12.49 4.82 -10.83
CA ARG A 64 -13.10 5.48 -11.99
C ARG A 64 -14.26 4.66 -12.57
N LEU A 65 -14.15 3.33 -12.59
CA LEU A 65 -15.23 2.44 -13.04
C LEU A 65 -16.49 2.57 -12.15
N GLN A 66 -16.33 2.72 -10.84
CA GLN A 66 -17.45 2.88 -9.90
C GLN A 66 -18.09 4.26 -10.02
N TYR A 67 -17.26 5.32 -10.01
CA TYR A 67 -17.71 6.71 -10.08
C TYR A 67 -18.33 7.06 -11.43
N SER A 68 -17.78 6.54 -12.53
CA SER A 68 -18.36 6.74 -13.86
C SER A 68 -19.77 6.18 -13.99
N LYS A 69 -20.17 5.21 -13.16
CA LYS A 69 -21.54 4.67 -13.16
C LYS A 69 -22.46 5.49 -12.29
N GLU A 70 -22.03 5.78 -11.07
CA GLU A 70 -22.80 6.59 -10.11
C GLU A 70 -23.10 7.97 -10.68
N ASN A 71 -22.11 8.60 -11.33
CA ASN A 71 -22.25 9.94 -11.88
C ASN A 71 -22.81 10.00 -13.32
N LYS A 72 -22.91 8.86 -14.04
CA LYS A 72 -23.65 8.80 -15.33
C LYS A 72 -25.14 9.12 -15.17
N HIS A 73 -25.69 8.91 -13.98
CA HIS A 73 -27.09 9.24 -13.68
C HIS A 73 -27.31 10.72 -13.37
N GLN A 74 -26.25 11.52 -13.19
CA GLN A 74 -26.37 12.97 -12.95
C GLN A 74 -26.58 13.82 -14.22
N GLY A 75 -26.90 13.20 -15.37
CA GLY A 75 -27.33 13.91 -16.57
C GLY A 75 -26.26 14.80 -17.23
N ARG A 76 -24.97 14.61 -16.92
CA ARG A 76 -23.86 15.34 -17.53
C ARG A 76 -23.49 14.80 -18.92
N ASP A 77 -24.48 14.53 -19.76
CA ASP A 77 -24.27 14.27 -21.19
C ASP A 77 -24.10 15.62 -21.91
N ARG A 78 -23.02 16.33 -21.61
CA ARG A 78 -22.56 17.43 -22.47
C ARG A 78 -21.81 16.76 -23.61
N ARG A 79 -22.46 16.64 -24.77
CA ARG A 79 -21.83 16.23 -26.04
C ARG A 79 -20.70 17.20 -26.39
N LEU A 80 -19.52 16.98 -25.81
CA LEU A 80 -18.29 17.62 -26.23
C LEU A 80 -17.86 16.97 -27.56
N PRO A 81 -17.29 17.74 -28.50
CA PRO A 81 -16.76 17.18 -29.74
C PRO A 81 -15.67 16.11 -29.43
N PRO A 82 -15.38 15.20 -30.37
CA PRO A 82 -14.33 14.18 -30.20
C PRO A 82 -12.98 14.79 -29.80
N MET A 83 -12.16 14.02 -29.09
CA MET A 83 -10.80 14.44 -28.75
C MET A 83 -9.92 14.33 -30.00
N GLU A 84 -9.45 15.46 -30.50
CA GLU A 84 -8.42 15.51 -31.54
C GLU A 84 -7.06 15.67 -30.86
N LYS A 85 -6.10 14.80 -31.21
CA LYS A 85 -4.71 14.98 -30.78
C LYS A 85 -4.09 16.03 -31.69
N LEU A 86 -3.60 17.10 -31.07
CA LEU A 86 -2.83 18.11 -31.77
C LEU A 86 -1.43 17.56 -32.07
N GLU A 87 -0.98 17.74 -33.30
CA GLU A 87 0.40 17.55 -33.73
C GLU A 87 1.22 18.79 -33.40
N GLU A 88 2.55 18.66 -33.37
CA GLU A 88 3.47 19.73 -32.93
C GLU A 88 3.37 21.03 -33.75
N LYS A 89 2.77 20.97 -34.95
CA LYS A 89 2.60 22.10 -35.87
C LYS A 89 1.18 22.67 -35.91
N ASP A 90 0.25 22.10 -35.16
CA ASP A 90 -1.14 22.55 -35.18
C ASP A 90 -1.29 23.88 -34.44
N GLU A 91 -2.10 24.77 -35.00
CA GLU A 91 -2.40 26.06 -34.37
C GLU A 91 -3.33 25.86 -33.17
N VAL A 92 -2.87 26.26 -31.99
CA VAL A 92 -3.67 26.20 -30.76
C VAL A 92 -4.56 27.43 -30.66
N THR A 93 -5.84 27.27 -31.01
CA THR A 93 -6.84 28.33 -30.90
C THR A 93 -7.48 28.39 -29.51
N GLU A 94 -8.09 29.53 -29.16
CA GLU A 94 -8.83 29.69 -27.91
C GLU A 94 -9.96 28.64 -27.77
N ASP A 95 -10.67 28.35 -28.87
CA ASP A 95 -11.74 27.34 -28.89
C ASP A 95 -11.22 25.94 -28.52
N ILE A 96 -10.06 25.55 -29.05
CA ILE A 96 -9.42 24.26 -28.73
C ILE A 96 -9.08 24.18 -27.25
N VAL A 97 -8.55 25.26 -26.67
CA VAL A 97 -8.24 25.35 -25.24
C VAL A 97 -9.52 25.26 -24.40
N LEU A 98 -10.57 25.99 -24.77
CA LEU A 98 -11.84 26.00 -24.03
C LEU A 98 -12.54 24.63 -24.08
N VAL A 99 -12.54 23.96 -25.23
CA VAL A 99 -13.08 22.59 -25.36
C VAL A 99 -12.28 21.62 -24.49
N SER A 100 -10.95 21.72 -24.51
CA SER A 100 -10.07 20.86 -23.70
C SER A 100 -10.26 21.09 -22.20
N LEU A 101 -10.35 22.35 -21.77
CA LEU A 101 -10.63 22.72 -20.39
C LEU A 101 -12.00 22.21 -19.93
N ARG A 102 -13.05 22.39 -20.74
CA ARG A 102 -14.39 21.86 -20.42
C ARG A 102 -14.38 20.35 -20.27
N ARG A 103 -13.64 19.63 -21.12
CA ARG A 103 -13.48 18.17 -21.02
C ARG A 103 -12.76 17.76 -19.75
N ALA A 104 -11.68 18.46 -19.39
CA ALA A 104 -10.93 18.20 -18.17
C ALA A 104 -11.78 18.45 -16.91
N LEU A 105 -12.51 19.57 -16.86
CA LEU A 105 -13.41 19.90 -15.76
C LEU A 105 -14.54 18.87 -15.64
N ASP A 106 -15.18 18.51 -16.75
CA ASP A 106 -16.26 17.52 -16.73
C ASP A 106 -15.77 16.15 -16.23
N GLN A 107 -14.61 15.70 -16.73
CA GLN A 107 -13.99 14.47 -16.27
C GLN A 107 -13.61 14.54 -14.78
N PHE A 108 -12.99 15.61 -14.31
CA PHE A 108 -12.58 15.72 -12.91
C PHE A 108 -13.78 15.84 -11.97
N SER A 109 -14.80 16.61 -12.35
CA SER A 109 -16.05 16.72 -11.60
C SER A 109 -16.87 15.43 -11.61
N SER A 110 -16.65 14.50 -12.55
CA SER A 110 -17.27 13.17 -12.54
C SER A 110 -16.63 12.20 -11.53
N LEU A 111 -15.48 12.56 -10.96
CA LEU A 111 -14.78 11.77 -9.94
C LEU A 111 -14.99 12.31 -8.52
N GLN A 112 -15.76 13.40 -8.37
CA GLN A 112 -16.09 13.94 -7.06
C GLN A 112 -17.07 13.01 -6.34
N SER A 113 -16.82 12.74 -5.06
CA SER A 113 -17.69 11.97 -4.17
C SER A 113 -18.84 12.81 -3.62
N ASP A 114 -19.84 12.12 -3.10
CA ASP A 114 -21.04 12.75 -2.52
C ASP A 114 -20.73 13.66 -1.32
N ASP A 115 -19.62 13.41 -0.61
CA ASP A 115 -19.13 14.25 0.48
C ASP A 115 -18.23 15.42 0.01
N GLY A 116 -18.08 15.57 -1.31
CA GLY A 116 -17.36 16.66 -1.95
C GLY A 116 -15.86 16.43 -2.16
N CYS A 117 -15.30 15.30 -1.69
CA CYS A 117 -13.88 15.00 -1.87
C CYS A 117 -13.57 14.33 -3.23
N TRP A 118 -12.28 14.14 -3.52
CA TRP A 118 -11.81 13.38 -4.68
C TRP A 118 -10.98 12.20 -4.19
N PRO A 119 -11.57 10.99 -4.13
CA PRO A 119 -10.78 9.82 -3.79
C PRO A 119 -9.77 9.54 -4.89
N GLY A 120 -8.58 9.11 -4.49
CA GLY A 120 -7.51 8.75 -5.41
C GLY A 120 -6.45 7.91 -4.71
N ASP A 121 -5.68 7.18 -5.51
CA ASP A 121 -4.54 6.43 -4.99
C ASP A 121 -3.42 7.38 -4.55
N PHE A 122 -2.87 7.08 -3.38
CA PHE A 122 -1.69 7.74 -2.81
C PHE A 122 -0.60 6.71 -2.50
N SER A 123 -0.45 5.74 -3.40
CA SER A 123 0.61 4.75 -3.35
C SER A 123 1.95 5.36 -3.77
N GLY A 124 3.02 4.57 -3.59
CA GLY A 124 4.36 4.98 -3.98
C GLY A 124 5.42 4.44 -3.03
N ILE A 125 5.13 4.36 -1.74
CA ILE A 125 6.08 3.89 -0.72
C ILE A 125 5.89 2.40 -0.44
N MET A 126 6.95 1.63 -0.66
CA MET A 126 6.94 0.16 -0.62
C MET A 126 7.29 -0.45 0.75
N PHE A 127 7.37 0.34 1.81
CA PHE A 127 7.66 -0.15 3.17
C PHE A 127 6.58 0.18 4.23
N ILE A 128 5.52 0.92 3.85
CA ILE A 128 4.38 1.21 4.76
C ILE A 128 3.57 -0.06 5.02
N MET A 129 3.18 -0.77 3.95
CA MET A 129 2.45 -2.04 4.06
C MET A 129 3.24 -3.10 4.84
N PRO A 130 4.54 -3.32 4.57
CA PRO A 130 5.36 -4.16 5.43
C PRO A 130 5.32 -3.79 6.92
N GLY A 131 5.47 -2.51 7.26
CA GLY A 131 5.39 -2.06 8.65
C GLY A 131 4.06 -2.42 9.32
N LEU A 132 2.93 -2.24 8.61
CA LEU A 132 1.61 -2.64 9.10
C LEU A 132 1.53 -4.16 9.32
N ILE A 133 1.96 -4.97 8.35
CA ILE A 133 1.93 -6.43 8.46
C ILE A 133 2.82 -6.92 9.61
N PHE A 134 3.98 -6.29 9.82
CA PHE A 134 4.88 -6.64 10.93
C PHE A 134 4.23 -6.31 12.28
N ALA A 135 3.62 -5.14 12.42
CA ALA A 135 2.90 -4.76 13.64
C ALA A 135 1.73 -5.71 13.93
N LEU A 136 0.91 -6.01 12.92
CA LEU A 136 -0.22 -6.93 13.05
C LEU A 136 0.22 -8.37 13.36
N TYR A 137 1.36 -8.80 12.84
CA TYR A 137 1.92 -10.11 13.14
C TYR A 137 2.37 -10.19 14.62
N VAL A 138 3.13 -9.19 15.09
CA VAL A 138 3.63 -9.14 16.47
C VAL A 138 2.49 -9.03 17.48
N THR A 139 1.47 -8.22 17.18
CA THR A 139 0.26 -8.06 18.02
C THR A 139 -0.75 -9.20 17.86
N ARG A 140 -0.42 -10.26 17.11
CA ARG A 140 -1.29 -11.43 16.87
C ARG A 140 -2.66 -11.09 16.28
N SER A 141 -2.77 -9.93 15.61
CA SER A 141 -4.02 -9.41 15.05
C SER A 141 -4.09 -9.53 13.52
N LEU A 142 -3.05 -10.11 12.89
CA LEU A 142 -2.94 -10.24 11.43
C LEU A 142 -4.14 -10.97 10.80
N ASN A 143 -4.59 -12.08 11.38
CA ASN A 143 -5.72 -12.85 10.83
C ASN A 143 -7.08 -12.20 11.13
N THR A 144 -7.13 -11.30 12.11
CA THR A 144 -8.34 -10.55 12.48
C THR A 144 -8.56 -9.37 11.53
N VAL A 145 -7.49 -8.66 11.19
CA VAL A 145 -7.56 -7.44 10.36
C VAL A 145 -7.41 -7.75 8.87
N VAL A 146 -6.51 -8.67 8.50
CA VAL A 146 -6.17 -8.96 7.10
C VAL A 146 -6.88 -10.23 6.64
N THR A 147 -8.07 -10.02 6.06
CA THR A 147 -8.88 -11.08 5.43
C THR A 147 -8.17 -11.72 4.24
N ALA A 148 -8.67 -12.86 3.76
CA ALA A 148 -8.09 -13.56 2.60
C ALA A 148 -8.03 -12.67 1.35
N GLU A 149 -9.04 -11.83 1.12
CA GLU A 149 -9.07 -10.91 -0.02
C GLU A 149 -8.02 -9.81 0.12
N HIS A 150 -7.86 -9.22 1.31
CA HIS A 150 -6.78 -8.27 1.56
C HIS A 150 -5.41 -8.92 1.28
N ARG A 151 -5.18 -10.17 1.69
CA ARG A 151 -3.91 -10.87 1.40
C ARG A 151 -3.65 -10.99 -0.09
N ARG A 152 -4.66 -11.39 -0.86
CA ARG A 152 -4.54 -11.52 -2.32
C ARG A 152 -4.16 -10.19 -2.95
N GLU A 153 -4.80 -9.10 -2.56
CA GLU A 153 -4.50 -7.76 -3.08
C GLU A 153 -3.11 -7.27 -2.67
N ILE A 154 -2.72 -7.47 -1.40
CA ILE A 154 -1.39 -7.07 -0.90
C ILE A 154 -0.29 -7.86 -1.61
N CYS A 155 -0.44 -9.18 -1.73
CA CYS A 155 0.50 -10.01 -2.49
C CYS A 155 0.56 -9.55 -3.96
N ARG A 156 -0.58 -9.31 -4.61
CA ARG A 156 -0.62 -8.83 -6.00
C ARG A 156 0.10 -7.49 -6.16
N TYR A 157 -0.15 -6.55 -5.26
CA TYR A 157 0.53 -5.27 -5.24
C TYR A 157 2.05 -5.44 -5.12
N ILE A 158 2.53 -6.24 -4.16
CA ILE A 158 3.96 -6.47 -3.97
C ILE A 158 4.56 -7.14 -5.22
N TYR A 159 3.95 -8.19 -5.76
CA TYR A 159 4.47 -8.87 -6.95
C TYR A 159 4.50 -7.99 -8.19
N ASN A 160 3.47 -7.16 -8.39
CA ASN A 160 3.46 -6.26 -9.54
C ASN A 160 4.62 -5.25 -9.50
N HIS A 161 5.05 -4.84 -8.31
CA HIS A 161 6.15 -3.90 -8.10
C HIS A 161 7.53 -4.55 -7.91
N GLN A 162 7.65 -5.86 -8.16
CA GLN A 162 8.96 -6.52 -8.19
C GLN A 162 9.74 -6.09 -9.44
N ASN A 163 10.97 -5.63 -9.27
CA ASN A 163 11.85 -5.26 -10.37
C ASN A 163 12.30 -6.50 -11.16
N GLU A 164 12.81 -6.30 -12.38
CA GLU A 164 13.27 -7.38 -13.27
C GLU A 164 14.42 -8.19 -12.66
N ASP A 165 15.25 -7.55 -11.84
CA ASP A 165 16.34 -8.17 -11.07
C ASP A 165 15.84 -9.07 -9.93
N GLY A 166 14.54 -9.07 -9.65
CA GLY A 166 13.91 -9.85 -8.57
C GLY A 166 13.81 -9.12 -7.23
N GLY A 167 14.39 -7.92 -7.11
CA GLY A 167 14.32 -7.14 -5.88
C GLY A 167 13.11 -6.20 -5.81
N TRP A 168 13.03 -5.44 -4.72
CA TRP A 168 12.07 -4.35 -4.53
C TRP A 168 12.76 -3.07 -4.05
N GLY A 169 12.30 -1.93 -4.56
CA GLY A 169 12.70 -0.61 -4.08
C GLY A 169 11.99 -0.20 -2.79
N THR A 170 12.42 0.93 -2.22
CA THR A 170 11.65 1.64 -1.18
C THR A 170 10.49 2.44 -1.75
N LEU A 171 10.55 2.74 -3.05
CA LEU A 171 9.51 3.39 -3.84
C LEU A 171 9.12 2.49 -5.03
N ILE A 172 7.90 2.63 -5.56
CA ILE A 172 7.41 1.85 -6.72
C ILE A 172 8.26 2.07 -7.98
N LEU A 173 8.77 3.28 -8.19
CA LEU A 173 9.66 3.65 -9.31
C LEU A 173 11.15 3.43 -8.97
N GLY A 174 11.45 3.01 -7.75
CA GLY A 174 12.82 2.89 -7.26
C GLY A 174 13.52 1.61 -7.74
N SER A 175 14.84 1.69 -7.87
CA SER A 175 15.69 0.51 -8.01
C SER A 175 15.63 -0.37 -6.76
N SER A 176 15.97 -1.64 -6.93
CA SER A 176 15.98 -2.60 -5.83
C SER A 176 16.94 -2.18 -4.73
N SER A 177 16.50 -2.30 -3.48
CA SER A 177 17.29 -1.94 -2.31
C SER A 177 17.21 -3.06 -1.28
N MET A 178 18.23 -3.16 -0.40
CA MET A 178 18.20 -4.18 0.66
C MET A 178 17.00 -3.99 1.59
N PHE A 179 16.66 -2.75 1.93
CA PHE A 179 15.50 -2.46 2.77
C PHE A 179 14.17 -2.82 2.11
N GLY A 180 13.95 -2.37 0.86
CA GLY A 180 12.74 -2.64 0.10
C GLY A 180 12.56 -4.14 -0.13
N THR A 181 13.62 -4.82 -0.56
CA THR A 181 13.60 -6.25 -0.87
C THR A 181 13.35 -7.09 0.37
N CYS A 182 14.08 -6.86 1.46
CA CYS A 182 13.86 -7.60 2.71
C CYS A 182 12.45 -7.38 3.27
N SER A 183 11.98 -6.13 3.29
CA SER A 183 10.67 -5.79 3.86
C SER A 183 9.52 -6.45 3.09
N ASN A 184 9.55 -6.37 1.77
CA ASN A 184 8.52 -6.97 0.92
C ASN A 184 8.62 -8.51 0.90
N TYR A 185 9.82 -9.08 0.85
CA TYR A 185 10.00 -10.53 0.95
C TYR A 185 9.43 -11.08 2.26
N ILE A 186 9.77 -10.49 3.40
CA ILE A 186 9.27 -10.94 4.71
C ILE A 186 7.75 -10.77 4.78
N THR A 187 7.21 -9.69 4.21
CA THR A 187 5.76 -9.48 4.15
C THR A 187 5.07 -10.64 3.42
N LEU A 188 5.56 -11.02 2.24
CA LEU A 188 5.03 -12.17 1.49
C LEU A 188 5.10 -13.46 2.33
N ARG A 189 6.22 -13.69 3.04
CA ARG A 189 6.38 -14.85 3.94
C ARG A 189 5.37 -14.86 5.08
N LEU A 190 5.11 -13.73 5.71
CA LEU A 190 4.13 -13.59 6.81
C LEU A 190 2.69 -13.72 6.31
N LEU A 191 2.42 -13.37 5.05
CA LEU A 191 1.11 -13.54 4.43
C LEU A 191 0.83 -14.98 3.96
N GLY A 192 1.85 -15.85 3.96
CA GLY A 192 1.72 -17.28 3.69
C GLY A 192 2.36 -17.74 2.38
N GLU A 193 3.03 -16.86 1.63
CA GLU A 193 3.69 -17.21 0.38
C GLU A 193 4.86 -18.18 0.61
N LYS A 194 4.87 -19.27 -0.15
CA LYS A 194 5.88 -20.34 -0.08
C LYS A 194 6.75 -20.33 -1.33
N LEU A 195 7.94 -20.91 -1.24
CA LEU A 195 8.87 -21.02 -2.37
C LEU A 195 8.47 -22.12 -3.38
N ASP A 196 7.44 -22.90 -3.06
CA ASP A 196 6.98 -24.04 -3.85
C ASP A 196 6.40 -23.55 -5.19
N GLY A 197 7.21 -23.63 -6.26
CA GLY A 197 6.88 -23.13 -7.60
C GLY A 197 6.86 -21.58 -7.74
N ASN A 198 6.98 -20.83 -6.66
CA ASN A 198 6.94 -19.36 -6.69
C ASN A 198 8.30 -18.76 -7.10
N THR A 199 8.52 -18.64 -8.40
CA THR A 199 9.75 -18.12 -9.00
C THR A 199 10.04 -16.67 -8.61
N ALA A 200 9.01 -15.83 -8.50
CA ALA A 200 9.12 -14.43 -8.08
C ALA A 200 9.68 -14.32 -6.64
N LEU A 201 9.12 -15.09 -5.71
CA LEU A 201 9.61 -15.13 -4.33
C LEU A 201 11.04 -15.69 -4.23
N ALA A 202 11.36 -16.70 -5.04
CA ALA A 202 12.71 -17.26 -5.11
C ALA A 202 13.73 -16.25 -5.63
N LYS A 203 13.40 -15.47 -6.67
CA LYS A 203 14.23 -14.37 -7.17
C LYS A 203 14.47 -13.31 -6.09
N GLY A 204 13.43 -12.94 -5.33
CA GLY A 204 13.56 -12.02 -4.20
C GLY A 204 14.55 -12.51 -3.14
N ARG A 205 14.46 -13.79 -2.76
CA ARG A 205 15.44 -14.41 -1.85
C ARG A 205 16.85 -14.41 -2.46
N GLY A 206 16.96 -14.80 -3.73
CA GLY A 206 18.23 -14.83 -4.45
C GLY A 206 18.90 -13.45 -4.51
N TRP A 207 18.13 -12.39 -4.77
CA TRP A 207 18.60 -11.01 -4.77
C TRP A 207 19.16 -10.61 -3.40
N ILE A 208 18.46 -10.93 -2.30
CA ILE A 208 18.96 -10.63 -0.95
C ILE A 208 20.29 -11.34 -0.70
N SER A 209 20.38 -12.63 -1.03
CA SER A 209 21.58 -13.43 -0.83
C SER A 209 22.76 -12.94 -1.66
N SER A 210 22.54 -12.57 -2.93
CA SER A 210 23.63 -12.10 -3.81
C SER A 210 24.13 -10.70 -3.48
N HIS A 211 23.34 -9.88 -2.78
CA HIS A 211 23.69 -8.50 -2.41
C HIS A 211 24.16 -8.36 -0.96
N GLY A 212 24.75 -9.41 -0.37
CA GLY A 212 25.37 -9.36 0.96
C GLY A 212 24.43 -9.64 2.14
N GLY A 213 23.16 -9.98 1.86
CA GLY A 213 22.21 -10.43 2.87
C GLY A 213 21.54 -9.33 3.68
N ALA A 214 20.59 -9.75 4.53
CA ALA A 214 19.74 -8.86 5.30
C ALA A 214 20.48 -8.05 6.39
N THR A 215 21.78 -8.26 6.61
CA THR A 215 22.61 -7.48 7.54
C THR A 215 22.87 -6.06 7.04
N LEU A 216 22.77 -5.83 5.72
CA LEU A 216 22.99 -4.53 5.07
C LEU A 216 21.75 -3.63 5.04
N VAL A 217 20.65 -4.02 5.70
CA VAL A 217 19.49 -3.13 5.83
C VAL A 217 19.85 -1.87 6.66
N PRO A 218 19.26 -0.71 6.33
CA PRO A 218 19.42 0.50 7.13
C PRO A 218 18.81 0.34 8.52
N GLN A 219 19.09 1.30 9.42
CA GLN A 219 18.68 1.25 10.83
C GLN A 219 17.19 0.91 11.04
N TRP A 220 16.30 1.48 10.22
CA TRP A 220 14.87 1.17 10.28
C TRP A 220 14.56 -0.31 9.99
N GLY A 221 15.25 -0.90 9.00
CA GLY A 221 15.15 -2.33 8.73
C GLY A 221 15.65 -3.17 9.89
N LYS A 222 16.78 -2.78 10.51
CA LYS A 222 17.33 -3.50 11.67
C LYS A 222 16.36 -3.52 12.85
N ILE A 223 15.68 -2.40 13.12
CA ILE A 223 14.65 -2.31 14.16
C ILE A 223 13.54 -3.33 13.89
N TRP A 224 12.97 -3.33 12.68
CA TRP A 224 11.89 -4.27 12.33
C TRP A 224 12.33 -5.74 12.37
N LEU A 225 13.51 -6.06 11.83
CA LEU A 225 14.05 -7.42 11.88
C LEU A 225 14.31 -7.89 13.31
N SER A 226 14.73 -7.00 14.19
CA SER A 226 14.92 -7.30 15.63
C SER A 226 13.57 -7.55 16.31
N ILE A 227 12.55 -6.73 16.04
CA ILE A 227 11.19 -6.91 16.55
C ILE A 227 10.60 -8.25 16.11
N LEU A 228 10.85 -8.66 14.87
CA LEU A 228 10.42 -9.96 14.32
C LEU A 228 11.27 -11.15 14.81
N GLY A 229 12.32 -10.91 15.60
CA GLY A 229 13.25 -11.94 16.07
C GLY A 229 14.13 -12.54 14.98
N CYS A 230 14.25 -11.88 13.83
CA CYS A 230 15.05 -12.32 12.68
C CYS A 230 16.52 -11.86 12.75
N MET A 231 16.84 -10.94 13.66
CA MET A 231 18.20 -10.42 13.90
C MET A 231 18.46 -10.34 15.40
N THR A 232 19.65 -10.76 15.84
CA THR A 232 20.10 -10.67 17.23
C THR A 232 21.45 -9.95 17.29
N GLY A 233 21.57 -8.85 18.05
CA GLY A 233 22.87 -8.25 18.42
C GLY A 233 23.21 -6.89 17.80
N PRO A 234 24.35 -6.29 18.19
CA PRO A 234 24.60 -4.85 18.48
C PRO A 234 24.66 -3.91 17.26
N GLY A 235 24.12 -4.34 16.11
CA GLY A 235 24.11 -3.58 14.86
C GLY A 235 23.02 -2.51 14.77
N THR A 236 22.10 -2.45 15.72
CA THR A 236 21.30 -1.25 15.98
C THR A 236 22.24 -0.26 16.66
N THR A 237 22.52 0.90 16.04
CA THR A 237 23.17 1.99 16.78
C THR A 237 22.39 2.16 18.08
N GLN A 238 23.02 1.85 19.22
CA GLN A 238 22.44 2.14 20.51
C GLN A 238 22.17 3.64 20.50
N SER A 239 20.90 4.02 20.58
CA SER A 239 20.53 5.40 20.88
C SER A 239 20.98 5.67 22.32
N SER A 240 22.25 6.07 22.49
CA SER A 240 22.96 6.45 23.72
C SER A 240 23.04 5.39 24.85
N PRO A 241 24.19 5.24 25.55
CA PRO A 241 24.43 4.13 26.47
C PRO A 241 23.61 4.11 27.78
N ASN A 242 22.70 5.08 28.02
CA ASN A 242 22.02 5.23 29.31
C ASN A 242 20.60 4.63 29.37
N TYR A 243 20.13 3.93 28.34
CA TYR A 243 18.82 3.24 28.37
C TYR A 243 18.95 1.75 28.68
N GLY A 244 19.82 1.41 29.64
CA GLY A 244 19.92 0.09 30.23
C GLY A 244 18.97 -0.09 31.41
N SER A 245 17.65 -0.14 31.18
CA SER A 245 16.77 -0.94 32.03
C SER A 245 15.43 -1.18 31.35
N ARG A 246 14.89 -2.39 31.55
CA ARG A 246 13.65 -2.94 31.00
C ARG A 246 12.36 -2.20 31.43
N ARG A 247 12.44 -0.92 31.81
CA ARG A 247 11.31 -0.11 32.31
C ARG A 247 11.21 1.32 31.76
N SER A 248 12.13 1.79 30.89
CA SER A 248 12.17 3.21 30.49
C SER A 248 11.71 3.56 29.07
N PHE A 249 11.04 2.66 28.34
CA PHE A 249 10.46 3.02 27.02
C PHE A 249 9.31 4.05 27.13
N SER A 250 8.78 4.29 28.35
CA SER A 250 7.66 5.21 28.58
C SER A 250 8.01 6.70 28.46
N ARG A 251 9.29 7.11 28.42
CA ARG A 251 9.67 8.54 28.48
C ARG A 251 10.07 9.19 27.15
N PHE A 252 10.11 8.45 26.04
CA PHE A 252 10.51 9.01 24.74
C PHE A 252 9.35 9.70 23.98
N ILE A 253 8.11 9.63 24.48
CA ILE A 253 6.91 10.20 23.84
C ILE A 253 6.54 11.58 24.45
N GLN A 254 7.51 12.46 24.65
CA GLN A 254 7.25 13.89 24.86
C GLN A 254 8.32 14.69 24.13
N GLY A 255 8.13 14.84 22.81
CA GLY A 255 8.96 15.67 21.96
C GLY A 255 8.16 16.12 20.74
N ASN A 256 7.87 17.42 20.67
CA ASN A 256 7.08 18.08 19.64
C ASN A 256 7.68 17.85 18.24
N SER A 257 7.08 16.96 17.44
CA SER A 257 7.28 16.87 15.99
C SER A 257 6.07 16.15 15.39
N GLY A 258 5.35 16.82 14.49
CA GLY A 258 4.03 16.43 13.95
C GLY A 258 3.94 15.12 13.16
N ALA A 259 4.94 14.25 13.21
CA ALA A 259 4.92 12.89 12.67
C ALA A 259 4.44 11.83 13.68
N CYS A 260 4.18 12.21 14.94
CA CYS A 260 3.85 11.29 16.04
C CYS A 260 2.44 10.65 16.00
N VAL A 261 1.52 11.12 15.17
CA VAL A 261 0.10 10.72 15.29
C VAL A 261 -0.15 9.28 14.81
N VAL A 262 0.66 8.74 13.90
CA VAL A 262 0.51 7.35 13.41
C VAL A 262 1.20 6.34 14.36
N TRP A 263 2.24 6.76 15.07
CA TRP A 263 3.09 5.85 15.88
C TRP A 263 2.59 5.67 17.32
N SER A 264 1.99 6.68 17.94
CA SER A 264 1.50 6.57 19.34
C SER A 264 0.44 5.47 19.51
N THR A 265 -0.36 5.19 18.48
CA THR A 265 -1.40 4.14 18.55
C THR A 265 -0.83 2.72 18.44
N CYS A 266 0.24 2.53 17.65
CA CYS A 266 0.85 1.21 17.45
C CYS A 266 1.64 0.73 18.68
N LEU A 267 2.34 1.64 19.37
CA LEU A 267 3.13 1.28 20.56
C LEU A 267 2.28 1.04 21.82
N TRP A 268 1.12 1.71 21.94
CA TRP A 268 0.22 1.49 23.07
C TRP A 268 -0.40 0.09 23.06
N LEU A 269 -0.70 -0.47 21.88
CA LEU A 269 -1.23 -1.83 21.69
C LEU A 269 -0.22 -2.94 22.02
N ILE A 270 1.09 -2.65 22.04
CA ILE A 270 2.14 -3.64 22.34
C ILE A 270 2.25 -3.94 23.85
N SER A 271 1.65 -3.10 24.71
CA SER A 271 1.74 -3.22 26.16
C SER A 271 0.79 -4.25 26.80
N THR A 272 -0.16 -4.84 26.07
CA THR A 272 -1.16 -5.75 26.66
C THR A 272 -1.28 -7.05 25.85
N GLY A 273 -0.61 -8.11 26.30
CA GLY A 273 -0.83 -9.45 25.75
C GLY A 273 0.40 -10.34 25.78
N GLY A 274 0.86 -10.72 26.97
CA GLY A 274 1.81 -11.83 27.11
C GLY A 274 1.12 -13.16 26.87
N ASN A 275 1.60 -13.92 25.89
CA ASN A 275 1.82 -15.37 26.02
C ASN A 275 2.61 -15.89 24.80
N SER A 276 3.64 -16.67 25.11
CA SER A 276 4.73 -17.08 24.22
C SER A 276 4.35 -18.26 23.32
N LEU A 277 4.60 -18.11 22.02
CA LEU A 277 4.81 -19.21 21.07
C LEU A 277 6.06 -18.92 20.23
N GLY A 278 6.83 -19.99 19.98
CA GLY A 278 8.27 -20.00 19.70
C GLY A 278 8.80 -19.27 18.46
N PRO A 279 10.14 -19.16 18.34
CA PRO A 279 10.81 -18.34 17.35
C PRO A 279 10.61 -18.88 15.92
N LEU A 280 10.41 -17.96 14.97
CA LEU A 280 10.58 -18.22 13.54
C LEU A 280 12.00 -18.75 13.30
N ARG A 281 12.15 -20.06 13.07
CA ARG A 281 13.39 -20.60 12.48
C ARG A 281 13.36 -20.33 10.99
N LEU A 282 13.80 -19.13 10.61
CA LEU A 282 14.33 -18.91 9.26
C LEU A 282 15.60 -19.77 9.17
N GLN A 283 15.55 -20.84 8.37
CA GLN A 283 16.73 -21.67 8.10
C GLN A 283 17.90 -20.78 7.71
N SER A 284 19.04 -21.03 8.36
CA SER A 284 20.25 -20.21 8.44
C SER A 284 20.54 -19.35 7.21
N TRP A 285 20.50 -18.02 7.42
CA TRP A 285 21.15 -17.04 6.57
C TRP A 285 22.66 -17.08 6.87
N ARG A 286 23.38 -17.95 6.18
CA ARG A 286 24.83 -17.88 6.00
C ARG A 286 25.15 -18.12 4.54
#